data_AF-A0A971XPH5-F1
#
_entry.id   AF-A0A971XPH5-F1
#
_cell.length_a   1.000
_cell.length_b   1.000
_cell.length_c   1.000
_cell.angle_alpha   90.00
_cell.angle_beta   90.00
_cell.angle_gamma   90.00
#
_symmetry.space_group_name_H-M   'P 1'
#
loop_
_entity.id
_entity.type
_entity.pdbx_description
1 polymer ?
#
loop_
_entity_poly.entity_id
_entity_poly.type
_entity_poly.pdbx_seq_one_letter_code
_entity_poly.pdbx_strand_id
1 'polypeptide(L)'
;MTSPFYFPVVACAGVCHPDAAPYDKRWMVIDEQGHWLSQSHCEKLADIQISLNLGYLVIRGEGMLRLDIPLDVIEDDASVCRQVNVGQQRVYVIDEGDLAAAWFTRFLEMPCRLVKVHPDAGRVLWPEL
;
A
#
# COMPACT_ATOMS: atom_id res chain seq x y z
N MET A 1 -8.16 -23.65 -14.01
CA MET A 1 -8.58 -22.24 -13.97
C MET A 1 -7.62 -21.52 -13.04
N THR A 2 -6.67 -20.78 -13.59
CA THR A 2 -5.72 -19.99 -12.79
C THR A 2 -6.48 -18.80 -12.24
N SER A 3 -6.78 -18.80 -10.95
CA SER A 3 -7.38 -17.64 -10.30
C SER A 3 -6.42 -16.44 -10.42
N PRO A 4 -6.90 -15.25 -10.79
CA PRO A 4 -6.05 -14.07 -10.87
C PRO A 4 -5.54 -13.68 -9.48
N PHE A 5 -4.26 -13.32 -9.40
CA PHE A 5 -3.68 -12.69 -8.23
C PHE A 5 -3.75 -11.17 -8.39
N TYR A 6 -4.22 -10.49 -7.36
CA TYR A 6 -4.28 -9.03 -7.26
C TYR A 6 -3.33 -8.55 -6.17
N PHE A 7 -2.76 -7.37 -6.31
CA PHE A 7 -1.78 -6.81 -5.37
C PHE A 7 -2.30 -5.48 -4.86
N PRO A 8 -3.20 -5.47 -3.86
CA PRO A 8 -3.79 -4.23 -3.37
C PRO A 8 -2.72 -3.24 -2.89
N VAL A 9 -1.76 -3.75 -2.11
CA VAL A 9 -0.54 -3.04 -1.73
C VAL A 9 0.58 -3.47 -2.67
N VAL A 10 1.19 -2.50 -3.35
CA VAL A 10 2.35 -2.74 -4.20
C VAL A 10 3.50 -3.34 -3.39
N ALA A 11 4.24 -4.25 -4.01
CA ALA A 11 5.37 -4.99 -3.42
C ALA A 11 5.02 -5.96 -2.27
N CYS A 12 3.76 -6.07 -1.85
CA CYS A 12 3.32 -7.06 -0.85
C CYS A 12 2.82 -8.37 -1.50
N ALA A 13 2.45 -9.35 -0.69
CA ALA A 13 1.90 -10.62 -1.17
C ALA A 13 0.58 -10.44 -1.94
N GLY A 14 0.43 -11.19 -3.03
CA GLY A 14 -0.76 -11.18 -3.86
C GLY A 14 -1.97 -11.86 -3.21
N VAL A 15 -3.14 -11.28 -3.40
CA VAL A 15 -4.43 -11.77 -2.96
C VAL A 15 -5.13 -12.50 -4.09
N CYS A 16 -5.42 -13.78 -3.89
CA CYS A 16 -6.16 -14.62 -4.83
C CYS A 16 -7.68 -14.54 -4.56
N HIS A 17 -8.27 -13.33 -4.67
CA HIS A 17 -9.69 -13.10 -4.38
C HIS A 17 -10.29 -12.08 -5.36
N PRO A 18 -11.46 -12.34 -5.98
CA PRO A 18 -12.06 -11.44 -6.96
C PRO A 18 -12.39 -10.05 -6.40
N ASP A 19 -12.80 -9.95 -5.13
CA ASP A 19 -13.03 -8.66 -4.46
C ASP A 19 -11.80 -7.75 -4.39
N ALA A 20 -10.59 -8.29 -4.55
CA ALA A 20 -9.36 -7.49 -4.60
C ALA A 20 -9.14 -6.81 -5.96
N ALA A 21 -9.86 -7.22 -7.01
CA ALA A 21 -9.71 -6.68 -8.36
C ALA A 21 -9.83 -5.15 -8.47
N PRO A 22 -10.86 -4.49 -7.91
CA PRO A 22 -10.98 -3.03 -7.96
C PRO A 22 -9.93 -2.28 -7.12
N TYR A 23 -9.17 -3.02 -6.30
CA TYR A 23 -8.21 -2.49 -5.36
C TYR A 23 -6.76 -2.76 -5.75
N ASP A 24 -6.52 -3.38 -6.92
CA ASP A 24 -5.19 -3.72 -7.42
C ASP A 24 -4.30 -2.47 -7.56
N LYS A 25 -3.11 -2.51 -6.95
CA LYS A 25 -2.07 -1.47 -6.96
C LYS A 25 -2.57 -0.10 -6.46
N ARG A 26 -3.52 -0.12 -5.52
CA ARG A 26 -4.12 1.09 -4.97
C ARG A 26 -3.35 1.65 -3.77
N TRP A 27 -2.60 0.82 -3.06
CA TRP A 27 -1.71 1.26 -1.97
C TRP A 27 -0.25 0.99 -2.28
N MET A 28 0.63 1.75 -1.67
CA MET A 28 2.07 1.51 -1.69
C MET A 28 2.69 1.97 -0.37
N VAL A 29 3.87 1.46 -0.06
CA VAL A 29 4.65 1.93 1.08
C VAL A 29 5.69 2.91 0.55
N ILE A 30 5.87 4.03 1.24
CA ILE A 30 6.91 5.01 0.95
C ILE A 30 7.86 5.16 2.14
N ASP A 31 9.09 5.54 1.88
CA ASP A 31 10.04 5.94 2.92
C ASP A 31 9.80 7.40 3.37
N GLU A 32 10.57 7.85 4.36
CA GLU A 32 10.51 9.23 4.87
C GLU A 32 10.79 10.29 3.80
N GLN A 33 11.60 9.98 2.78
CA GLN A 33 11.91 10.86 1.66
C GLN A 33 10.80 10.90 0.59
N GLY A 34 9.75 10.07 0.72
CA GLY A 34 8.66 9.99 -0.24
C GLY A 34 8.98 9.20 -1.50
N HIS A 35 9.96 8.29 -1.44
CA HIS A 35 10.18 7.27 -2.46
C HIS A 35 9.39 6.02 -2.12
N TRP A 36 8.74 5.43 -3.13
CA TRP A 36 8.07 4.14 -2.96
C TRP A 36 9.09 3.03 -2.68
N LEU A 37 8.70 2.07 -1.83
CA LEU A 37 9.48 0.89 -1.53
C LEU A 37 9.03 -0.27 -2.41
N SER A 38 10.01 -0.92 -3.05
CA SER A 38 9.82 -2.15 -3.83
C SER A 38 10.38 -3.37 -3.09
N GLN A 39 10.07 -4.58 -3.56
CA GLN A 39 10.61 -5.82 -2.96
C GLN A 39 12.15 -5.87 -3.02
N SER A 40 12.75 -5.23 -4.01
CA SER A 40 14.21 -5.10 -4.13
C SER A 40 14.82 -4.19 -3.05
N HIS A 41 14.05 -3.22 -2.55
CA HIS A 41 14.47 -2.38 -1.42
C HIS A 41 14.26 -3.10 -0.09
N CYS A 42 13.14 -3.81 0.07
CA CYS A 42 12.78 -4.50 1.31
C CYS A 42 12.09 -5.84 1.01
N GLU A 43 12.85 -6.94 1.08
CA GLU A 43 12.30 -8.29 0.91
C GLU A 43 11.22 -8.62 1.95
N LYS A 44 11.29 -8.01 3.15
CA LYS A 44 10.27 -8.14 4.19
C LYS A 44 8.87 -7.73 3.72
N LEU A 45 8.73 -6.85 2.72
CA LEU A 45 7.43 -6.50 2.16
C LEU A 45 6.69 -7.74 1.62
N ALA A 46 7.40 -8.72 1.09
CA ALA A 46 6.82 -9.97 0.60
C ALA A 46 6.24 -10.85 1.73
N ASP A 47 6.72 -10.67 2.95
CA ASP A 47 6.26 -11.39 4.15
C ASP A 47 4.94 -10.81 4.72
N ILE A 48 4.58 -9.60 4.27
CA ILE A 48 3.33 -8.96 4.64
C ILE A 48 2.16 -9.64 3.92
N GLN A 49 1.28 -10.22 4.71
CA GLN A 49 0.05 -10.86 4.24
C GLN A 49 -1.06 -9.83 4.12
N ILE A 50 -1.61 -9.72 2.91
CA ILE A 50 -2.73 -8.85 2.60
C ILE A 50 -3.98 -9.70 2.40
N SER A 51 -5.12 -9.21 2.89
CA SER A 51 -6.43 -9.81 2.67
C SER A 51 -7.50 -8.73 2.68
N LEU A 52 -8.64 -8.96 2.02
CA LEU A 52 -9.79 -8.05 2.10
C LEU A 52 -10.88 -8.73 2.92
N ASN A 53 -11.50 -7.98 3.83
CA ASN A 53 -12.57 -8.49 4.66
C ASN A 53 -13.56 -7.38 5.04
N LEU A 54 -14.85 -7.56 4.74
CA LEU A 54 -15.94 -6.67 5.15
C LEU A 54 -15.72 -5.17 4.84
N GLY A 55 -15.08 -4.85 3.71
CA GLY A 55 -14.77 -3.45 3.34
C GLY A 55 -13.45 -2.91 3.93
N TYR A 56 -12.63 -3.77 4.54
CA TYR A 56 -11.33 -3.41 5.08
C TYR A 56 -10.21 -4.19 4.38
N LEU A 57 -9.10 -3.49 4.14
CA LEU A 57 -7.80 -4.06 3.84
C LEU A 57 -7.17 -4.53 5.15
N VAL A 58 -7.10 -5.85 5.31
CA VAL A 58 -6.49 -6.50 6.45
C VAL A 58 -5.04 -6.78 6.13
N ILE A 59 -4.16 -6.22 6.95
CA ILE A 59 -2.71 -6.34 6.84
C ILE A 59 -2.22 -7.14 8.06
N ARG A 60 -1.42 -8.16 7.79
CA ARG A 60 -0.79 -9.01 8.81
C ARG A 60 0.68 -9.20 8.48
N GLY A 61 1.48 -9.37 9.51
CA GLY A 61 2.90 -9.68 9.43
C GLY A 61 3.30 -10.50 10.63
N GLU A 62 4.37 -11.29 10.49
CA GLU A 62 4.87 -12.10 11.59
C GLU A 62 5.25 -11.22 12.80
N GLY A 63 4.76 -11.58 13.99
CA GLY A 63 5.01 -10.82 15.23
C GLY A 63 4.25 -9.50 15.36
N MET A 64 3.41 -9.13 14.39
CA MET A 64 2.63 -7.89 14.43
C MET A 64 1.15 -8.14 14.69
N LEU A 65 0.49 -7.14 15.29
CA LEU A 65 -0.96 -7.12 15.41
C LEU A 65 -1.60 -6.91 14.04
N ARG A 66 -2.81 -7.45 13.86
CA ARG A 66 -3.64 -7.20 12.68
C ARG A 66 -3.91 -5.70 12.55
N LEU A 67 -3.69 -5.16 11.36
CA LEU A 67 -4.04 -3.79 10.99
C LEU A 67 -5.20 -3.84 9.99
N ASP A 68 -6.22 -3.02 10.22
CA ASP A 68 -7.41 -2.95 9.36
C ASP A 68 -7.53 -1.52 8.82
N ILE A 69 -7.45 -1.39 7.49
CA ILE A 69 -7.53 -0.10 6.79
C ILE A 69 -8.83 -0.06 5.97
N PRO A 70 -9.71 0.93 6.16
CA PRO A 70 -10.97 0.99 5.42
C PRO A 70 -10.73 1.28 3.93
N LEU A 71 -11.34 0.47 3.05
CA LEU A 71 -11.08 0.50 1.61
C LEU A 71 -11.67 1.74 0.90
N ASP A 72 -12.82 2.22 1.36
CA ASP A 72 -13.66 3.21 0.65
C ASP A 72 -13.60 4.62 1.27
N VAL A 73 -12.69 4.86 2.21
CA VAL A 73 -12.49 6.21 2.75
C VAL A 73 -11.68 7.02 1.74
N ILE A 74 -12.39 7.82 0.96
CA ILE A 74 -11.80 8.93 0.21
C ILE A 74 -11.67 10.06 1.23
N GLU A 75 -10.46 10.24 1.77
CA GLU A 75 -10.18 11.48 2.50
C GLU A 75 -10.09 12.60 1.48
N ASP A 76 -11.15 13.41 1.42
CA ASP A 76 -11.23 14.64 0.61
C ASP A 76 -10.42 15.79 1.24
N ASP A 77 -9.79 15.52 2.38
CA ASP A 77 -8.98 16.49 3.08
C ASP A 77 -7.64 16.67 2.36
N ALA A 78 -7.46 17.84 1.74
CA ALA A 78 -6.20 18.22 1.09
C ALA A 78 -4.99 18.15 2.04
N SER A 79 -5.23 18.13 3.36
CA SER A 79 -4.22 18.02 4.42
C SER A 79 -3.46 16.68 4.43
N VAL A 80 -4.09 15.60 3.94
CA VAL A 80 -3.47 14.26 3.89
C VAL A 80 -2.97 13.87 2.49
N CYS A 81 -3.31 14.67 1.48
CA CYS A 81 -2.80 14.53 0.12
C CYS A 81 -1.33 14.98 0.03
N ARG A 82 -0.47 14.09 -0.45
CA ARG A 82 0.96 14.35 -0.69
C ARG A 82 1.36 13.89 -2.08
N GLN A 83 2.47 14.43 -2.56
CA GLN A 83 3.06 14.02 -3.82
C GLN A 83 4.30 13.16 -3.55
N VAL A 84 4.33 11.96 -4.12
CA VAL A 84 5.43 11.01 -3.96
C VAL A 84 6.07 10.70 -5.31
N ASN A 85 7.33 10.27 -5.29
CA ASN A 85 8.05 9.90 -6.50
C ASN A 85 8.02 8.38 -6.69
N VAL A 86 7.35 7.94 -7.75
CA VAL A 86 7.38 6.55 -8.24
C VAL A 86 8.29 6.51 -9.46
N GLY A 87 9.57 6.21 -9.22
CA GLY A 87 10.60 6.33 -10.26
C GLY A 87 10.76 7.77 -10.74
N GLN A 88 10.43 8.03 -12.01
CA GLN A 88 10.47 9.37 -12.61
C GLN A 88 9.10 10.08 -12.60
N GLN A 89 8.04 9.40 -12.14
CA GLN A 89 6.69 9.95 -12.10
C GLN A 89 6.38 10.51 -10.71
N ARG A 90 5.73 11.67 -10.67
CA ARG A 90 5.12 12.19 -9.45
C ARG A 90 3.66 11.76 -9.37
N VAL A 91 3.28 11.15 -8.26
CA VAL A 91 1.94 10.60 -8.04
C VAL A 91 1.33 11.26 -6.82
N TYR A 92 0.06 11.66 -6.91
CA TYR A 92 -0.69 12.12 -5.74
C TYR A 92 -1.19 10.92 -4.95
N VAL A 93 -0.91 10.95 -3.65
CA VAL A 93 -1.26 9.88 -2.72
C VAL A 93 -1.85 10.49 -1.45
N ILE A 94 -2.64 9.68 -0.75
CA ILE A 94 -3.25 9.99 0.53
C ILE A 94 -2.50 9.19 1.60
N ASP A 95 -2.07 9.84 2.67
CA ASP A 95 -1.47 9.16 3.82
C ASP A 95 -2.56 8.43 4.62
N GLU A 96 -2.42 7.13 4.86
CA GLU A 96 -3.44 6.34 5.59
C GLU A 96 -3.33 6.52 7.13
N GLY A 97 -2.51 7.48 7.58
CA GLY A 97 -2.39 7.91 8.97
C GLY A 97 -1.21 7.29 9.73
N ASP A 98 -0.96 7.87 10.92
CA ASP A 98 0.19 7.50 11.76
C ASP A 98 0.11 6.06 12.31
N LEU A 99 -1.09 5.49 12.42
CA LEU A 99 -1.27 4.10 12.85
C LEU A 99 -0.66 3.12 11.83
N ALA A 100 -0.97 3.32 10.55
CA ALA A 100 -0.41 2.51 9.48
C ALA A 100 1.11 2.73 9.38
N ALA A 101 1.54 4.00 9.44
CA ALA A 101 2.97 4.34 9.44
C ALA A 101 3.74 3.62 10.57
N ALA A 102 3.23 3.64 11.80
CA ALA A 102 3.86 2.99 12.93
C ALA A 102 3.93 1.46 12.76
N TRP A 103 2.89 0.84 12.21
CA TRP A 103 2.86 -0.59 11.92
C TRP A 103 3.94 -0.99 10.92
N PHE A 104 4.00 -0.32 9.76
CA PHE A 104 4.99 -0.60 8.73
C PHE A 104 6.40 -0.26 9.20
N THR A 105 6.56 0.84 9.91
CA THR A 105 7.87 1.24 10.47
C THR A 105 8.40 0.21 11.44
N ARG A 106 7.53 -0.35 12.29
CA ARG A 106 7.93 -1.43 13.21
C ARG A 106 8.25 -2.73 12.48
N PHE A 107 7.53 -3.06 11.41
CA PHE A 107 7.70 -4.33 10.71
C PHE A 107 8.93 -4.33 9.81
N LEU A 108 9.11 -3.24 9.06
CA LEU A 108 10.25 -3.04 8.15
C LEU A 108 11.50 -2.54 8.89
N GLU A 109 11.39 -2.17 10.16
CA GLU A 109 12.47 -1.61 10.99
C GLU A 109 13.11 -0.34 10.39
N MET A 110 12.33 0.41 9.61
CA MET A 110 12.75 1.64 8.95
C MET A 110 11.58 2.64 8.89
N PRO A 111 11.84 3.97 8.93
CA PRO A 111 10.77 4.95 8.86
C PRO A 111 10.06 4.89 7.50
N CYS A 112 8.80 4.48 7.52
CA CYS A 112 7.99 4.33 6.32
C CYS A 112 6.50 4.55 6.61
N ARG A 113 5.75 4.87 5.54
CA ARG A 113 4.33 5.22 5.60
C ARG A 113 3.55 4.47 4.53
N LEU A 114 2.38 3.98 4.90
CA LEU A 114 1.43 3.43 3.93
C LEU A 114 0.65 4.59 3.31
N VAL A 115 0.63 4.63 1.99
CA VAL A 115 -0.09 5.65 1.23
C VAL A 115 -0.98 5.01 0.19
N LYS A 116 -2.12 5.64 -0.07
CA LYS A 116 -3.11 5.23 -1.07
C LYS A 116 -3.02 6.14 -2.30
N VAL A 117 -3.00 5.57 -3.49
CA VAL A 117 -3.06 6.32 -4.75
C VAL A 117 -4.39 7.07 -4.82
N HIS A 118 -4.32 8.38 -5.02
CA HIS A 118 -5.50 9.21 -5.16
C HIS A 118 -6.29 8.79 -6.41
N PRO A 119 -7.63 8.71 -6.40
CA PRO A 119 -8.40 8.28 -7.58
C PRO A 119 -8.23 9.21 -8.79
N ASP A 120 -7.93 10.50 -8.55
CA ASP A 120 -7.59 11.48 -9.59
C ASP A 120 -6.12 11.36 -10.07
N ALA A 121 -5.26 10.69 -9.29
CA ALA A 121 -3.95 10.32 -9.79
C ALA A 121 -4.17 9.26 -10.88
N GLY A 122 -3.96 9.66 -12.14
CA GLY A 122 -4.06 8.76 -13.28
C GLY A 122 -3.15 7.54 -13.14
N ARG A 123 -3.10 6.72 -14.19
CA ARG A 123 -2.36 5.44 -14.17
C ARG A 123 -0.92 5.63 -13.66
N VAL A 124 -0.60 4.93 -12.57
CA VAL A 124 0.77 4.89 -12.02
C VAL A 124 1.60 3.91 -12.83
N LEU A 125 2.75 4.38 -13.31
CA LEU A 125 3.75 3.54 -13.95
C LEU A 125 4.71 3.02 -12.87
N TRP A 126 4.72 1.72 -12.70
CA TRP A 126 5.59 1.04 -11.73
C TRP A 126 6.85 0.56 -12.47
N PRO A 127 8.01 1.18 -12.24
CA PRO A 127 9.21 0.87 -13.02
C PRO A 127 9.81 -0.51 -12.71
N GLU A 128 9.48 -1.10 -11.55
CA GLU A 128 10.13 -2.30 -11.00
C GLU A 128 9.13 -3.38 -10.53
N LEU A 129 7.95 -3.45 -11.15
CA LEU A 129 6.93 -4.49 -10.90
C LEU A 129 6.85 -5.51 -12.03
#